data_AF-A0A926HS43-F1
#
_entry.id   AF-A0A926HS43-F1
#
_cell.length_a   1.000
_cell.length_b   1.000
_cell.length_c   1.000
_cell.angle_alpha   90.00
_cell.angle_beta   90.00
_cell.angle_gamma   90.00
#
_symmetry.space_group_name_H-M   'P 1'
#
loop_
_entity.id
_entity.type
_entity.pdbx_description
1 polymer ?
#
loop_
_entity_poly.entity_id
_entity_poly.type
_entity_poly.pdbx_seq_one_letter_code
_entity_poly.pdbx_strand_id
1 'polypeptide(L)'
;MKLINIGFGNMVSANRIIAIVSPESAPIKRIIQDAKERGSLIDATYGRRTRAVIMTDSDHVILSAIQPETVANRLNDSSDSDEEELEEDA
;
A
#
# COMPACT_ATOMS: atom_id res chain seq x y z
N MET A 1 -6.01 -15.19 0.83
CA MET A 1 -5.38 -13.98 0.25
C MET A 1 -5.69 -12.82 1.18
N LYS A 2 -4.66 -12.22 1.76
CA LYS A 2 -4.80 -11.18 2.79
C LYS A 2 -4.87 -9.80 2.16
N LEU A 3 -5.94 -9.06 2.44
CA LEU A 3 -6.19 -7.73 1.90
C LEU A 3 -6.10 -6.68 3.00
N ILE A 4 -5.41 -5.57 2.73
CA ILE A 4 -5.38 -4.43 3.64
C ILE A 4 -6.14 -3.24 3.05
N ASN A 5 -6.86 -2.52 3.90
CA ASN A 5 -7.56 -1.31 3.51
C ASN A 5 -6.56 -0.15 3.32
N ILE A 6 -6.60 0.49 2.15
CA ILE A 6 -5.77 1.66 1.81
C ILE A 6 -6.58 2.95 1.64
N GLY A 7 -7.80 2.96 2.20
CA GLY A 7 -8.73 4.10 2.20
C GLY A 7 -9.87 3.96 1.19
N PHE A 8 -11.02 4.57 1.48
CA PHE A 8 -12.20 4.68 0.58
C PHE A 8 -12.72 3.36 0.00
N GLY A 9 -12.60 2.26 0.75
CA GLY A 9 -13.02 0.93 0.29
C GLY A 9 -12.02 0.28 -0.67
N ASN A 10 -10.89 0.91 -0.95
CA ASN A 10 -9.80 0.30 -1.72
C ASN A 10 -9.02 -0.67 -0.84
N MET A 11 -8.62 -1.78 -1.44
CA MET A 11 -7.85 -2.83 -0.80
C MET A 11 -6.68 -3.24 -1.69
N VAL A 12 -5.58 -3.65 -1.07
CA VAL A 12 -4.41 -4.21 -1.76
C VAL A 12 -3.98 -5.50 -1.07
N SER A 13 -3.39 -6.43 -1.83
CA SER A 13 -2.82 -7.66 -1.28
C SER A 13 -1.64 -7.35 -0.37
N ALA A 14 -1.75 -7.68 0.92
CA ALA A 14 -0.70 -7.47 1.92
C ALA A 14 0.64 -8.06 1.46
N ASN A 15 0.59 -9.33 1.01
CA ASN A 15 1.78 -10.12 0.65
C ASN A 15 2.51 -9.62 -0.61
N ARG A 16 1.94 -8.66 -1.34
CA ARG A 16 2.52 -8.12 -2.57
C ARG A 16 3.09 -6.72 -2.39
N ILE A 17 2.94 -6.12 -1.20
CA ILE A 17 3.51 -4.81 -0.92
C ILE A 17 5.00 -4.98 -0.64
N ILE A 18 5.82 -4.29 -1.44
CA ILE A 18 7.26 -4.25 -1.23
C ILE A 18 7.68 -3.03 -0.40
N ALA A 19 6.92 -1.94 -0.48
CA ALA A 19 7.20 -0.71 0.25
C ALA A 19 5.98 0.21 0.34
N ILE A 20 5.95 1.00 1.42
CA ILE A 20 5.00 2.09 1.63
C ILE A 20 5.84 3.35 1.91
N VAL A 21 5.73 4.36 1.06
CA VAL A 21 6.57 5.57 1.14
C VAL A 21 5.73 6.85 1.02
N SER A 22 6.30 7.96 1.49
CA SER A 22 5.69 9.28 1.37
C SER A 22 5.97 9.89 -0.02
N PRO A 23 5.00 10.62 -0.63
CA PRO A 23 5.14 11.21 -1.96
C PRO A 23 5.99 12.49 -2.01
N GLU A 24 6.61 12.91 -0.92
CA GLU A 24 7.23 14.24 -0.82
C GLU A 24 8.53 14.38 -1.62
N SER A 25 9.32 13.31 -1.75
CA SER A 25 10.65 13.38 -2.34
C SER A 25 10.64 13.37 -3.88
N ALA A 26 11.61 14.06 -4.49
CA ALA A 26 11.72 14.12 -5.95
C ALA A 26 11.86 12.75 -6.64
N PRO A 27 12.65 11.78 -6.11
CA PRO A 27 12.71 10.43 -6.68
C PRO A 27 11.37 9.70 -6.68
N ILE A 28 10.58 9.82 -5.61
CA ILE A 28 9.26 9.17 -5.54
C ILE A 28 8.28 9.81 -6.54
N LYS A 29 8.32 11.13 -6.70
CA LYS A 29 7.52 11.82 -7.72
C LYS A 29 7.84 11.33 -9.14
N ARG A 30 9.12 11.03 -9.43
CA ARG A 30 9.52 10.41 -10.72
C ARG A 30 8.94 9.02 -10.88
N ILE A 31 9.04 8.16 -9.85
CA ILE A 31 8.46 6.81 -9.89
C ILE A 31 6.95 6.85 -10.17
N ILE A 32 6.21 7.77 -9.55
CA ILE A 32 4.78 7.97 -9.81
C ILE A 32 4.53 8.35 -11.27
N GLN A 33 5.33 9.29 -11.80
CA GLN A 33 5.22 9.72 -13.18
C GLN A 33 5.53 8.57 -14.16
N ASP A 34 6.61 7.84 -13.93
CA ASP A 34 7.01 6.71 -14.77
C ASP A 34 5.92 5.61 -14.77
N ALA A 35 5.33 5.31 -13.60
CA ALA A 35 4.21 4.36 -13.51
C ALA A 35 2.97 4.85 -14.26
N LYS A 36 2.71 6.16 -14.25
CA LYS A 36 1.61 6.75 -15.03
C LYS A 36 1.83 6.60 -16.53
N GLU A 37 3.05 6.89 -16.99
CA GLU A 37 3.44 6.78 -18.40
C GLU A 37 3.39 5.33 -18.90
N ARG A 38 3.76 4.37 -18.04
CA ARG A 38 3.67 2.93 -18.34
C ARG A 38 2.27 2.33 -18.18
N GLY A 39 1.31 3.07 -17.64
CA GLY A 39 -0.04 2.57 -17.36
C GLY A 39 -0.15 1.63 -16.15
N SER A 40 0.86 1.58 -15.27
CA SER A 40 0.87 0.77 -14.04
C SER A 40 0.52 1.57 -12.77
N LEU A 41 0.16 2.85 -12.91
CA LEU A 41 -0.30 3.68 -11.80
C LEU A 41 -1.78 3.41 -11.50
N ILE A 42 -2.08 3.12 -10.23
CA ILE A 42 -3.44 3.01 -9.71
C ILE A 42 -3.68 4.18 -8.75
N ASP A 43 -4.59 5.07 -9.11
CA ASP A 43 -4.97 6.19 -8.24
C ASP A 43 -6.15 5.81 -7.33
N ALA A 44 -5.85 5.50 -6.07
CA ALA A 44 -6.83 5.20 -5.02
C ALA A 44 -7.08 6.39 -4.08
N THR A 45 -6.73 7.62 -4.49
CA THR A 45 -6.88 8.82 -3.66
C THR A 45 -8.28 9.43 -3.70
N TYR A 46 -9.09 9.09 -4.70
CA TYR A 46 -10.42 9.68 -4.95
C TYR A 46 -10.36 11.22 -5.04
N GLY A 47 -9.34 11.76 -5.73
CA GLY A 47 -9.14 13.19 -5.92
C GLY A 47 -8.64 13.95 -4.69
N ARG A 48 -8.25 13.24 -3.63
CA ARG A 48 -7.68 13.82 -2.42
C ARG A 48 -6.17 13.91 -2.55
N ARG A 49 -5.55 14.66 -1.63
CA ARG A 49 -4.08 14.72 -1.54
C ARG A 49 -3.50 13.32 -1.31
N THR A 50 -2.60 12.89 -2.20
CA THR A 50 -1.77 11.71 -1.99
C THR A 50 -0.97 11.88 -0.70
N ARG A 51 -1.09 10.91 0.20
CA ARG A 51 -0.32 10.87 1.46
C ARG A 51 0.63 9.68 1.49
N ALA A 52 0.33 8.61 0.77
CA ALA A 52 1.18 7.44 0.64
C ALA A 52 1.27 6.96 -0.80
N VAL A 53 2.38 6.31 -1.09
CA VAL A 53 2.69 5.61 -2.34
C VAL A 53 3.04 4.18 -1.95
N ILE A 54 2.28 3.23 -2.48
CA ILE A 54 2.46 1.81 -2.20
C ILE A 54 3.07 1.19 -3.46
N MET A 55 4.21 0.54 -3.30
CA MET A 55 4.86 -0.21 -4.37
C MET A 55 4.56 -1.68 -4.21
N THR A 56 4.26 -2.35 -5.32
CA THR A 56 4.01 -3.79 -5.34
C THR A 56 5.11 -4.55 -6.07
N ASP A 57 5.19 -5.86 -5.84
CA ASP A 57 6.08 -6.80 -6.55
C ASP A 57 5.86 -6.85 -8.07
N SER A 58 4.70 -6.38 -8.53
CA SER A 58 4.28 -6.34 -9.93
C SER A 58 4.57 -5.01 -10.64
N ASP A 59 5.42 -4.16 -10.04
CA ASP A 59 5.73 -2.79 -10.50
C ASP A 59 4.53 -1.84 -10.58
N HIS A 60 3.36 -2.24 -10.07
CA HIS A 60 2.24 -1.33 -9.89
C HIS A 60 2.54 -0.38 -8.74
N VAL A 61 2.24 0.89 -8.98
CA VAL A 61 2.35 1.97 -8.00
C VAL A 61 0.95 2.42 -7.65
N ILE A 62 0.60 2.37 -6.36
CA ILE A 62 -0.74 2.70 -5.88
C ILE A 62 -0.67 3.97 -5.04
N LEU A 63 -1.45 4.98 -5.39
CA LEU A 63 -1.56 6.22 -4.63
C LEU A 63 -2.67 6.11 -3.61
N SER A 64 -2.40 6.46 -2.35
CA SER A 64 -3.39 6.48 -1.29
C SER A 64 -3.46 7.85 -0.62
N ALA A 65 -4.65 8.25 -0.19
CA ALA A 65 -4.82 9.44 0.64
C ALA A 65 -4.66 9.14 2.14
N ILE A 66 -4.38 7.90 2.52
CA ILE A 66 -4.08 7.47 3.89
C ILE A 66 -2.58 7.64 4.16
N GLN A 67 -2.23 7.96 5.40
CA GLN A 67 -0.84 8.13 5.81
C GLN A 67 -0.06 6.80 5.76
N PRO A 68 1.22 6.79 5.36
CA PRO A 68 2.05 5.59 5.31
C PRO A 68 2.01 4.78 6.60
N GLU A 69 2.11 5.45 7.75
CA GLU A 69 2.13 4.85 9.08
C GLU A 69 0.81 4.13 9.38
N THR A 70 -0.33 4.68 8.94
CA THR A 70 -1.63 4.05 9.11
C THR A 70 -1.76 2.79 8.26
N VAL A 71 -1.20 2.78 7.04
CA VAL A 71 -1.20 1.59 6.18
C VAL A 71 -0.25 0.52 6.76
N ALA A 72 0.91 0.92 7.26
CA ALA A 72 1.87 0.02 7.90
C ALA A 72 1.30 -0.62 9.17
N ASN A 73 0.66 0.15 10.05
CA ASN A 73 0.03 -0.39 11.26
C ASN A 73 -1.02 -1.44 10.90
N ARG A 74 -1.86 -1.17 9.90
CA ARG A 74 -2.84 -2.17 9.43
C ARG A 74 -2.17 -3.43 8.90
N LEU A 75 -1.02 -3.32 8.23
CA LEU A 75 -0.28 -4.48 7.74
C LEU A 75 0.20 -5.37 8.91
N ASN A 76 0.69 -4.74 9.98
CA ASN A 76 1.20 -5.41 11.19
C ASN A 76 0.08 -5.97 12.07
N ASP A 77 -1.00 -5.22 12.31
CA ASP A 77 -2.16 -5.71 13.07
C ASP A 77 -2.74 -6.97 12.42
N SER A 78 -2.60 -7.07 11.08
CA SER A 78 -3.05 -8.24 10.37
C SER A 78 -2.11 -9.44 10.59
N SER A 79 -0.79 -9.26 10.78
CA SER A 79 0.16 -10.37 10.98
C SER A 79 -0.01 -11.03 12.35
N ASP A 80 -0.35 -10.25 13.37
CA ASP A 80 -0.51 -10.77 14.74
C ASP A 80 -1.70 -11.75 14.82
N SER A 81 -2.74 -11.55 14.01
CA SER A 81 -3.88 -12.49 13.92
C SER A 81 -3.49 -13.84 13.31
N ASP A 82 -2.51 -13.87 12.40
CA ASP A 82 -2.07 -15.11 11.75
C ASP A 82 -1.06 -15.88 12.65
N GLU A 83 -0.33 -15.19 13.54
CA GLU A 83 0.57 -15.84 14.52
C GLU A 83 -0.20 -16.46 15.69
N GLU A 84 -1.27 -15.83 16.18
CA GLU A 84 -2.15 -16.40 17.22
C GLU A 84 -2.87 -17.68 16.75
N GLU A 85 -3.33 -17.75 15.49
CA GLU A 85 -3.94 -18.99 14.92
C GLU A 85 -2.93 -20.15 14.81
N LEU A 86 -1.63 -19.87 14.67
CA LEU A 86 -0.59 -20.91 14.57
C LEU A 86 -0.15 -21.47 15.94
N GLU A 87 -0.33 -20.71 17.02
CA GLU A 87 -0.01 -21.16 18.39
C GLU A 87 -1.16 -21.94 19.05
N GLU A 88 -2.43 -21.71 18.67
CA GLU A 88 -3.57 -22.47 19.20
C GLU A 88 -3.67 -23.91 18.65
N ASP A 89 -3.07 -24.19 17.49
CA ASP A 89 -3.05 -25.51 16.84
C ASP A 89 -1.80 -26.36 17.17
N ALA A 90 -0.92 -25.91 18.09
CA ALA A 90 0.37 -26.54 18.45
C ALA A 90 0.40 -27.25 19.82
#